data_AF-A0A8H9JTC8-F1
#
_entry.id   AF-A0A8H9JTC8-F1
#
_cell.length_a   1.000
_cell.length_b   1.000
_cell.length_c   1.000
_cell.angle_alpha   90.00
_cell.angle_beta   90.00
_cell.angle_gamma   90.00
#
_symmetry.space_group_name_H-M   'P 1'
#
loop_
_entity.id
_entity.type
_entity.pdbx_description
1 polymer ?
#
loop_
_entity_poly.entity_id
_entity_poly.type
_entity_poly.pdbx_seq_one_letter_code
_entity_poly.pdbx_strand_id
1 'polypeptide(L)'
;DETQIELQFSLPKKFTNCQLVSKRRDNKAKLFEYYFEQVFPIKKGLLKSETIISRNEFLAGNINKENGIWDFFIRSTDQPDLPIFIPDTIDLSKNKFHKVANQPFLARIIKNGAKNLSITTNPAPESNANPIKIAVMGSCFSRNAFNSKPFFNPDYKRFFEVTFTQSHTSLFSVLSKPYTGINIDDYGNMTDNERRTLQADFDKGFFEKLENSNSDYLLLDLYADVLRGPIWLESGEILSLSYISEQTGILNDLPIKRLLDHSNNDAFFQEWTSYADKFIEKLLTVLPAERIILNKGGFTTKYYDKNGAVQEYKIKMRIERNNYFWDRLNNYFLSKVPTAQVIDFTKKPYIGDYYYPFGHSFSHYESGYYKDFMREMIYITEREKRKLDN
;
A
#
# COMPACT_ATOMS: atom_id res chain seq x y z
N ASP A 1 -21.24 9.39 11.14
CA ASP A 1 -20.89 9.10 9.73
C ASP A 1 -19.59 9.86 9.39
N GLU A 2 -19.32 10.21 8.14
CA GLU A 2 -18.13 10.98 7.76
C GLU A 2 -18.14 12.44 8.23
N THR A 3 -19.31 13.00 8.58
CA THR A 3 -19.47 14.43 8.90
C THR A 3 -19.73 14.68 10.39
N GLN A 4 -20.27 13.71 11.11
CA GLN A 4 -20.59 13.85 12.54
C GLN A 4 -20.20 12.65 13.41
N ILE A 5 -20.05 12.91 14.70
CA ILE A 5 -19.97 11.90 15.76
C ILE A 5 -21.31 11.91 16.49
N GLU A 6 -22.02 10.78 16.44
CA GLU A 6 -23.26 10.58 17.19
C GLU A 6 -22.95 9.74 18.43
N LEU A 7 -23.36 10.23 19.60
CA LEU A 7 -23.21 9.52 20.87
C LEU A 7 -24.58 9.34 21.51
N GLN A 8 -24.92 8.10 21.84
CA GLN A 8 -26.12 7.75 22.60
C GLN A 8 -25.72 7.14 23.94
N PHE A 9 -26.31 7.62 25.02
CA PHE A 9 -26.02 7.14 26.37
C PHE A 9 -27.22 7.27 27.31
N SER A 10 -27.19 6.48 28.39
CA SER A 10 -28.17 6.54 29.46
C SER A 10 -27.70 7.49 30.55
N LEU A 11 -28.59 8.39 30.98
CA LEU A 11 -28.31 9.34 32.05
C LEU A 11 -29.04 8.94 33.34
N PRO A 12 -28.40 9.09 34.51
CA PRO A 12 -29.08 8.95 35.80
C PRO A 12 -30.27 9.92 35.92
N LYS A 13 -31.37 9.48 36.53
CA LYS A 13 -32.59 10.30 36.72
C LYS A 13 -32.33 11.61 37.47
N LYS A 14 -31.32 11.63 38.34
CA LYS A 14 -30.93 12.82 39.13
C LYS A 14 -30.27 13.92 38.30
N PHE A 15 -29.92 13.67 37.03
CA PHE A 15 -29.25 14.67 36.21
C PHE A 15 -30.24 15.64 35.56
N THR A 16 -30.06 16.92 35.84
CA THR A 16 -30.80 18.06 35.28
C THR A 16 -29.89 18.91 34.39
N ASN A 17 -30.47 19.57 33.38
CA ASN A 17 -29.80 20.45 32.41
C ASN A 17 -28.44 19.92 31.91
N CYS A 18 -28.44 18.71 31.37
CA CYS A 18 -27.21 18.00 31.05
C CYS A 18 -26.54 18.55 29.79
N GLN A 19 -25.21 18.61 29.82
CA GLN A 19 -24.37 18.89 28.67
C GLN A 19 -23.28 17.83 28.53
N LEU A 20 -22.86 17.58 27.30
CA LEU A 20 -21.65 16.80 27.05
C LEU A 20 -20.48 17.78 27.09
N VAL A 21 -19.46 17.45 27.86
CA VAL A 21 -18.24 18.25 27.95
C VAL A 21 -17.06 17.39 27.54
N SER A 22 -16.32 17.83 26.54
CA SER A 22 -15.02 17.26 26.19
C SER A 22 -13.92 18.12 26.79
N LYS A 23 -12.96 17.52 27.50
CA LYS A 23 -11.85 18.24 28.14
C LYS A 23 -10.50 17.72 27.68
N ARG A 24 -9.60 18.62 27.32
CA ARG A 24 -8.25 18.27 26.86
C ARG A 24 -7.35 17.88 28.02
N ARG A 25 -6.69 16.73 27.95
CA ARG A 25 -5.62 16.36 28.87
C ARG A 25 -4.37 17.16 28.53
N ASP A 26 -3.94 17.98 29.48
CA ASP A 26 -2.66 18.67 29.43
C ASP A 26 -1.70 18.02 30.42
N ASN A 27 -0.72 17.29 29.90
CA ASN A 27 0.24 16.57 30.73
C ASN A 27 1.15 17.54 31.50
N LYS A 28 1.33 17.27 32.79
CA LYS A 28 2.21 17.99 33.71
C LYS A 28 3.00 16.97 34.51
N ALA A 29 4.22 16.68 34.04
CA ALA A 29 5.06 15.60 34.56
C ALA A 29 4.33 14.23 34.57
N LYS A 30 4.04 13.68 35.76
CA LYS A 30 3.35 12.38 35.93
C LYS A 30 1.82 12.49 36.04
N LEU A 31 1.28 13.71 35.98
CA LEU A 31 -0.15 13.99 36.08
C LEU A 31 -0.65 14.70 34.82
N PHE A 32 -1.95 14.98 34.76
CA PHE A 32 -2.55 15.84 33.76
C PHE A 32 -3.60 16.75 34.42
N GLU A 33 -3.82 17.91 33.82
CA GLU A 33 -4.83 18.88 34.21
C GLU A 33 -5.75 19.15 32.99
N TYR A 34 -6.95 19.71 33.25
CA TYR A 34 -7.90 20.09 32.20
C TYR A 34 -8.02 21.61 32.16
N TYR A 35 -7.43 22.24 31.14
CA TYR A 35 -7.49 23.70 30.94
C TYR A 35 -8.47 24.14 29.87
N PHE A 36 -8.76 23.26 28.91
CA PHE A 36 -9.62 23.56 27.77
C PHE A 36 -10.79 22.60 27.74
N GLU A 37 -11.98 23.13 27.45
CA GLU A 37 -13.18 22.36 27.26
C GLU A 37 -13.97 22.80 26.03
N GLN A 38 -14.71 21.85 25.47
CA GLN A 38 -15.71 22.08 24.43
C GLN A 38 -17.02 21.46 24.89
N VAL A 39 -18.12 22.21 24.78
CA VAL A 39 -19.42 21.85 25.34
C VAL A 39 -20.41 21.61 24.21
N PHE A 40 -21.13 20.50 24.27
CA PHE A 40 -22.11 20.10 23.27
C PHE A 40 -23.48 19.89 23.93
N PRO A 41 -24.57 20.31 23.27
CA PRO A 41 -25.91 20.10 23.77
C PRO A 41 -26.27 18.61 23.78
N ILE A 42 -27.05 18.21 24.79
CA ILE A 42 -27.64 16.87 24.87
C ILE A 42 -29.14 16.98 24.62
N LYS A 43 -29.64 16.17 23.69
CA LYS A 43 -31.06 15.96 23.46
C LYS A 43 -31.55 14.81 24.34
N LYS A 44 -32.47 15.09 25.27
CA LYS A 44 -33.08 14.06 26.12
C LYS A 44 -34.22 13.36 25.36
N GLY A 45 -34.13 12.04 25.23
CA GLY A 45 -35.23 11.17 24.79
C GLY A 45 -35.80 10.34 25.96
N LEU A 46 -36.91 9.66 25.70
CA LEU A 46 -37.63 8.84 26.71
C LEU A 46 -36.78 7.69 27.28
N LEU A 47 -35.92 7.08 26.47
CA LEU A 47 -35.09 5.92 26.86
C LEU A 47 -33.58 6.19 26.82
N LYS A 48 -33.15 7.14 25.98
CA LYS A 48 -31.74 7.47 25.74
C LYS A 48 -31.58 8.96 25.57
N SER A 49 -30.41 9.45 25.96
CA SER A 49 -29.95 10.80 25.62
C SER A 49 -28.97 10.72 24.46
N GLU A 50 -29.00 11.73 23.62
CA GLU A 50 -28.21 11.79 22.38
C GLU A 50 -27.47 13.12 22.29
N THR A 51 -26.30 13.09 21.69
CA THR A 51 -25.59 14.30 21.26
C THR A 51 -24.93 14.05 19.91
N ILE A 52 -24.98 15.06 19.07
CA ILE A 52 -24.40 15.07 17.73
C ILE A 52 -23.30 16.12 17.74
N ILE A 53 -22.09 15.71 17.38
CA ILE A 53 -20.91 16.55 17.32
C ILE A 53 -20.48 16.68 15.86
N SER A 54 -20.44 17.91 15.35
CA SER A 54 -19.89 18.20 14.03
C SER A 54 -18.39 17.93 14.01
N ARG A 55 -17.91 17.10 13.08
CA ARG A 55 -16.47 16.85 12.91
C ARG A 55 -15.70 18.04 12.35
N ASN A 56 -16.40 19.00 11.74
CA ASN A 56 -15.80 20.23 11.21
C ASN A 56 -15.55 21.27 12.31
N GLU A 57 -16.26 21.16 13.43
CA GLU A 57 -16.17 22.10 14.56
C GLU A 57 -15.41 21.48 15.74
N PHE A 58 -15.59 20.19 15.97
CA PHE A 58 -14.92 19.49 17.04
C PHE A 58 -13.44 19.33 16.76
N LEU A 59 -12.61 19.72 17.74
CA LEU A 59 -11.16 19.79 17.60
C LEU A 59 -10.67 20.79 16.53
N ALA A 60 -11.56 21.64 16.02
CA ALA A 60 -11.17 22.76 15.17
C ALA A 60 -10.53 23.88 16.01
N GLY A 61 -9.59 24.61 15.39
CA GLY A 61 -8.93 25.77 16.00
C GLY A 61 -7.60 25.48 16.70
N ASN A 62 -6.87 26.56 17.01
CA ASN A 62 -5.45 26.54 17.39
C ASN A 62 -5.17 25.94 18.77
N ILE A 63 -6.21 25.63 19.55
CA ILE A 63 -6.09 24.97 20.85
C ILE A 63 -5.91 23.45 20.70
N ASN A 64 -6.01 22.87 19.51
CA ASN A 64 -5.83 21.43 19.33
C ASN A 64 -4.45 21.13 18.79
N LYS A 65 -3.87 19.99 19.19
CA LYS A 65 -2.53 19.56 18.81
C LYS A 65 -2.54 18.09 18.45
N GLU A 66 -1.54 17.66 17.69
CA GLU A 66 -1.22 16.25 17.51
C GLU A 66 -0.85 15.58 18.84
N ASN A 67 -1.03 14.27 18.92
CA ASN A 67 -0.75 13.45 20.12
C ASN A 67 -1.53 13.90 21.38
N GLY A 68 -2.66 14.57 21.20
CA GLY A 68 -3.54 15.03 22.25
C GLY A 68 -4.60 14.00 22.62
N ILE A 69 -5.09 14.07 23.86
CA ILE A 69 -6.22 13.27 24.34
C ILE A 69 -7.29 14.22 24.86
N TRP A 70 -8.53 14.00 24.47
CA TRP A 70 -9.70 14.65 25.03
C TRP A 70 -10.61 13.61 25.67
N ASP A 71 -10.99 13.84 26.93
CA ASP A 71 -11.91 12.98 27.67
C ASP A 71 -13.31 13.55 27.66
N PHE A 72 -14.31 12.65 27.62
CA PHE A 72 -15.71 13.04 27.61
C PHE A 72 -16.36 12.84 28.97
N PHE A 73 -17.15 13.85 29.36
CA PHE A 73 -17.88 13.93 30.60
C PHE A 73 -19.33 14.35 30.36
N ILE A 74 -20.21 13.98 31.30
CA ILE A 74 -21.52 14.58 31.44
C ILE A 74 -21.46 15.62 32.55
N ARG A 75 -21.80 16.86 32.19
CA ARG A 75 -22.05 17.95 33.13
C ARG A 75 -23.53 18.01 33.44
N SER A 76 -23.87 18.17 34.71
CA SER A 76 -25.24 18.37 35.19
C SER A 76 -25.24 19.43 36.28
N THR A 77 -26.32 20.20 36.41
CA THR A 77 -26.46 21.24 37.43
C THR A 77 -26.15 20.68 38.83
N ASP A 78 -25.34 21.41 39.60
CA ASP A 78 -24.96 21.07 40.99
C ASP A 78 -24.34 19.67 41.17
N GLN A 79 -23.74 19.11 40.11
CA GLN A 79 -23.02 17.83 40.15
C GLN A 79 -21.61 18.00 39.55
N PRO A 80 -20.63 17.21 40.01
CA PRO A 80 -19.33 17.15 39.33
C PRO A 80 -19.49 16.58 37.91
N ASP A 81 -18.56 16.96 37.02
CA ASP A 81 -18.48 16.37 35.69
C ASP A 81 -18.11 14.88 35.80
N LEU A 82 -18.97 14.01 35.27
CA LEU A 82 -18.81 12.56 35.41
C LEU A 82 -18.36 11.92 34.10
N PRO A 83 -17.32 11.06 34.10
CA PRO A 83 -16.80 10.48 32.88
C PRO A 83 -17.80 9.52 32.25
N ILE A 84 -17.77 9.42 30.91
CA ILE A 84 -18.64 8.50 30.18
C ILE A 84 -17.98 7.12 30.09
N PHE A 85 -18.57 6.14 30.76
CA PHE A 85 -18.12 4.76 30.72
C PHE A 85 -18.54 4.04 29.42
N ILE A 86 -17.63 3.26 28.83
CA ILE A 86 -17.91 2.40 27.68
C ILE A 86 -17.96 0.94 28.14
N PRO A 87 -19.13 0.28 28.09
CA PRO A 87 -19.25 -1.13 28.42
C PRO A 87 -18.47 -2.01 27.44
N ASP A 88 -18.02 -3.17 27.91
CA ASP A 88 -17.22 -4.10 27.09
C ASP A 88 -18.00 -4.71 25.91
N THR A 89 -19.33 -4.53 25.87
CA THR A 89 -20.19 -4.88 24.75
C THR A 89 -20.06 -3.93 23.55
N ILE A 90 -19.47 -2.74 23.72
CA ILE A 90 -19.21 -1.80 22.63
C ILE A 90 -17.82 -2.04 22.07
N ASP A 91 -17.77 -2.58 20.84
CA ASP A 91 -16.54 -2.77 20.09
C ASP A 91 -16.16 -1.51 19.30
N LEU A 92 -15.05 -0.88 19.69
CA LEU A 92 -14.48 0.28 18.97
C LEU A 92 -13.38 -0.11 17.97
N SER A 93 -13.05 -1.39 17.80
CA SER A 93 -11.98 -1.85 16.90
C SER A 93 -12.17 -1.41 15.44
N LYS A 94 -13.43 -1.23 15.02
CA LYS A 94 -13.82 -0.78 13.68
C LYS A 94 -13.73 0.74 13.50
N ASN A 95 -13.49 1.50 14.57
CA ASN A 95 -13.42 2.96 14.49
C ASN A 95 -12.07 3.40 13.91
N LYS A 96 -12.10 4.11 12.78
CA LYS A 96 -10.90 4.55 12.06
C LYS A 96 -10.54 5.98 12.44
N PHE A 97 -9.26 6.31 12.26
CA PHE A 97 -8.83 7.71 12.27
C PHE A 97 -9.55 8.49 11.17
N HIS A 98 -10.00 9.70 11.49
CA HIS A 98 -10.64 10.62 10.56
C HIS A 98 -9.89 11.94 10.50
N LYS A 99 -9.99 12.63 9.36
CA LYS A 99 -9.42 13.96 9.18
C LYS A 99 -10.16 14.96 10.07
N VAL A 100 -9.41 15.86 10.69
CA VAL A 100 -9.95 17.04 11.37
C VAL A 100 -9.76 18.23 10.43
N ALA A 101 -10.83 19.01 10.22
CA ALA A 101 -10.82 20.10 9.25
C ALA A 101 -9.74 21.14 9.59
N ASN A 102 -8.92 21.49 8.60
CA ASN A 102 -7.85 22.49 8.72
C ASN A 102 -6.84 22.22 9.86
N GLN A 103 -6.59 20.96 10.20
CA GLN A 103 -5.64 20.57 11.24
C GLN A 103 -4.61 19.55 10.72
N PRO A 104 -3.36 19.59 11.21
CA PRO A 104 -2.30 18.68 10.79
C PRO A 104 -2.37 17.32 11.50
N PHE A 105 -3.54 16.88 11.96
CA PHE A 105 -3.72 15.63 12.70
C PHE A 105 -5.02 14.90 12.34
N LEU A 106 -5.03 13.59 12.55
CA LEU A 106 -6.20 12.74 12.48
C LEU A 106 -6.71 12.47 13.90
N ALA A 107 -8.02 12.25 14.05
CA ALA A 107 -8.64 11.94 15.35
C ALA A 107 -9.33 10.57 15.34
N ARG A 108 -9.40 9.91 16.50
CA ARG A 108 -10.10 8.62 16.67
C ARG A 108 -10.66 8.47 18.08
N ILE A 109 -11.92 8.05 18.18
CA ILE A 109 -12.55 7.71 19.47
C ILE A 109 -11.92 6.43 20.00
N ILE A 110 -11.59 6.43 21.28
CA ILE A 110 -10.98 5.30 21.98
C ILE A 110 -11.70 5.04 23.31
N LYS A 111 -11.57 3.81 23.79
CA LYS A 111 -11.81 3.43 25.17
C LYS A 111 -10.48 3.52 25.91
N ASN A 112 -10.36 4.43 26.87
CA ASN A 112 -9.10 4.62 27.60
C ASN A 112 -8.88 3.52 28.66
N GLY A 113 -7.73 3.55 29.36
CA GLY A 113 -7.37 2.53 30.36
C GLY A 113 -8.35 2.41 31.54
N ALA A 114 -9.12 3.47 31.83
CA ALA A 114 -10.19 3.46 32.83
C ALA A 114 -11.56 3.07 32.25
N LYS A 115 -11.59 2.54 31.02
CA LYS A 115 -12.78 2.21 30.23
C LYS A 115 -13.70 3.41 29.92
N ASN A 116 -13.18 4.62 30.00
CA ASN A 116 -13.95 5.83 29.68
C ASN A 116 -13.77 6.25 28.22
N LEU A 117 -14.75 6.97 27.70
CA LEU A 117 -14.76 7.55 26.37
C LEU A 117 -13.76 8.69 26.27
N SER A 118 -12.85 8.57 25.31
CA SER A 118 -11.89 9.61 24.94
C SER A 118 -11.78 9.69 23.43
N ILE A 119 -11.19 10.77 22.92
CA ILE A 119 -10.69 10.88 21.55
C ILE A 119 -9.20 11.18 21.59
N THR A 120 -8.43 10.51 20.74
CA THR A 120 -6.99 10.74 20.59
C THR A 120 -6.73 11.37 19.23
N THR A 121 -5.76 12.29 19.17
CA THR A 121 -5.24 12.84 17.92
C THR A 121 -3.85 12.29 17.63
N ASN A 122 -3.56 12.01 16.36
CA ASN A 122 -2.24 11.59 15.89
C ASN A 122 -1.83 12.51 14.73
N PRO A 123 -0.53 12.83 14.56
CA PRO A 123 -0.05 13.58 13.40
C PRO A 123 -0.65 13.02 12.11
N ALA A 124 -1.18 13.90 11.27
CA ALA A 124 -1.55 13.53 9.92
C ALA A 124 -0.24 13.28 9.17
N PRO A 125 -0.21 12.33 8.23
CA PRO A 125 0.95 12.18 7.38
C PRO A 125 1.25 13.54 6.73
N GLU A 126 2.46 14.08 6.91
CA GLU A 126 2.84 15.35 6.26
C GLU A 126 2.65 15.23 4.74
N SER A 127 1.69 15.94 4.15
CA SER A 127 1.62 15.95 2.69
C SER A 127 2.71 16.88 2.16
N ASN A 128 3.73 16.33 1.51
CA ASN A 128 4.53 17.13 0.60
C ASN A 128 3.60 17.61 -0.52
N ALA A 129 3.58 18.91 -0.79
CA ALA A 129 2.70 19.49 -1.80
C ALA A 129 3.02 18.94 -3.20
N ASN A 130 4.26 18.53 -3.44
CA ASN A 130 4.75 17.97 -4.70
C ASN A 130 5.51 16.65 -4.45
N PRO A 131 4.80 15.52 -4.22
CA PRO A 131 5.45 14.22 -4.14
C PRO A 131 6.04 13.83 -5.50
N ILE A 132 7.12 13.05 -5.50
CA ILE A 132 7.74 12.52 -6.72
C ILE A 132 6.81 11.46 -7.32
N LYS A 133 6.51 11.60 -8.61
CA LYS A 133 5.60 10.71 -9.33
C LYS A 133 6.33 9.48 -9.85
N ILE A 134 5.84 8.31 -9.51
CA ILE A 134 6.45 7.03 -9.87
C ILE A 134 5.42 6.15 -10.56
N ALA A 135 5.73 5.75 -11.79
CA ALA A 135 5.07 4.63 -12.45
C ALA A 135 5.73 3.33 -11.98
N VAL A 136 4.94 2.27 -11.76
CA VAL A 136 5.46 0.95 -11.38
C VAL A 136 5.09 -0.06 -12.45
N MET A 137 6.08 -0.74 -13.03
CA MET A 137 5.88 -1.96 -13.82
C MET A 137 6.59 -3.11 -13.11
N GLY A 138 5.85 -4.07 -12.57
CA GLY A 138 6.52 -5.14 -11.83
C GLY A 138 5.58 -5.97 -10.98
N SER A 139 5.92 -6.13 -9.71
CA SER A 139 5.24 -7.07 -8.82
C SER A 139 5.21 -6.57 -7.37
N CYS A 140 4.87 -7.46 -6.43
CA CYS A 140 4.89 -7.16 -5.00
C CYS A 140 6.26 -6.68 -4.50
N PHE A 141 7.37 -7.08 -5.14
CA PHE A 141 8.73 -6.65 -4.77
C PHE A 141 8.92 -5.14 -4.93
N SER A 142 8.35 -4.55 -5.99
CA SER A 142 8.46 -3.11 -6.24
C SER A 142 7.26 -2.34 -5.69
N ARG A 143 6.05 -2.90 -5.77
CA ARG A 143 4.83 -2.17 -5.43
C ARG A 143 4.57 -2.06 -3.93
N ASN A 144 4.92 -3.07 -3.13
CA ASN A 144 4.50 -3.11 -1.72
C ASN A 144 5.35 -2.21 -0.80
N ALA A 145 6.51 -1.74 -1.26
CA ALA A 145 7.21 -0.65 -0.57
C ALA A 145 6.32 0.61 -0.48
N PHE A 146 5.44 0.85 -1.46
CA PHE A 146 4.49 1.95 -1.50
C PHE A 146 3.11 1.56 -0.92
N ASN A 147 3.10 0.92 0.24
CA ASN A 147 1.89 0.49 0.92
C ASN A 147 1.78 1.13 2.30
N SER A 148 0.60 1.67 2.63
CA SER A 148 0.39 2.40 3.88
C SER A 148 0.12 1.52 5.11
N LYS A 149 0.15 0.19 5.02
CA LYS A 149 0.09 -0.68 6.21
C LYS A 149 1.37 -0.52 7.06
N PRO A 150 1.29 -0.63 8.41
CA PRO A 150 2.45 -0.51 9.31
C PRO A 150 3.63 -1.44 9.03
N PHE A 151 3.36 -2.61 8.42
CA PHE A 151 4.40 -3.55 8.01
C PHE A 151 5.34 -2.99 6.92
N PHE A 152 4.82 -2.10 6.07
CA PHE A 152 5.53 -1.50 4.95
C PHE A 152 5.97 -0.07 5.32
N ASN A 153 5.46 0.95 4.60
CA ASN A 153 5.83 2.35 4.78
C ASN A 153 4.55 3.22 4.84
N PRO A 154 3.90 3.35 6.00
CA PRO A 154 2.69 4.16 6.19
C PRO A 154 2.75 5.54 5.52
N ASP A 155 3.93 6.15 5.63
CA ASP A 155 4.20 7.54 5.27
C ASP A 155 4.85 7.71 3.89
N TYR A 156 4.87 6.69 3.02
CA TYR A 156 5.52 6.82 1.70
C TYR A 156 4.95 7.98 0.87
N LYS A 157 3.66 8.32 1.08
CA LYS A 157 2.96 9.40 0.37
C LYS A 157 3.53 10.80 0.70
N ARG A 158 4.38 10.92 1.72
CA ARG A 158 5.16 12.13 1.99
C ARG A 158 6.22 12.38 0.90
N PHE A 159 6.68 11.32 0.25
CA PHE A 159 7.79 11.39 -0.70
C PHE A 159 7.33 11.06 -2.12
N PHE A 160 6.39 10.13 -2.27
CA PHE A 160 6.06 9.53 -3.56
C PHE A 160 4.55 9.43 -3.82
N GLU A 161 4.17 9.68 -5.07
CA GLU A 161 2.88 9.36 -5.65
C GLU A 161 3.06 8.20 -6.63
N VAL A 162 2.37 7.08 -6.41
CA VAL A 162 2.33 6.01 -7.41
C VAL A 162 1.24 6.36 -8.43
N THR A 163 1.65 6.78 -9.62
CA THR A 163 0.75 7.30 -10.67
C THR A 163 -0.10 6.19 -11.28
N PHE A 164 0.52 5.05 -11.58
CA PHE A 164 -0.16 3.82 -11.94
C PHE A 164 0.72 2.60 -11.65
N THR A 165 0.13 1.40 -11.75
CA THR A 165 0.84 0.14 -11.58
C THR A 165 0.43 -0.83 -12.67
N GLN A 166 1.40 -1.32 -13.45
CA GLN A 166 1.28 -2.47 -14.34
C GLN A 166 1.92 -3.67 -13.65
N SER A 167 1.11 -4.53 -13.02
CA SER A 167 1.61 -5.64 -12.23
C SER A 167 1.59 -6.95 -13.03
N HIS A 168 2.51 -7.88 -12.74
CA HIS A 168 2.51 -9.25 -13.28
C HIS A 168 2.45 -9.35 -14.82
N THR A 169 2.98 -8.34 -15.51
CA THR A 169 3.00 -8.28 -16.98
C THR A 169 4.40 -8.52 -17.51
N SER A 170 4.54 -9.47 -18.43
CA SER A 170 5.78 -9.79 -19.15
C SER A 170 6.14 -8.69 -20.16
N LEU A 171 7.43 -8.54 -20.49
CA LEU A 171 7.85 -7.59 -21.52
C LEU A 171 7.21 -7.90 -22.89
N PHE A 172 6.99 -9.18 -23.18
CA PHE A 172 6.31 -9.65 -24.38
C PHE A 172 4.88 -9.11 -24.47
N SER A 173 4.11 -9.26 -23.38
CA SER A 173 2.72 -8.83 -23.33
C SER A 173 2.58 -7.33 -23.49
N VAL A 174 3.46 -6.53 -22.88
CA VAL A 174 3.49 -5.07 -23.01
C VAL A 174 3.62 -4.60 -24.46
N LEU A 175 4.36 -5.35 -25.29
CA LEU A 175 4.59 -5.04 -26.70
C LEU A 175 3.48 -5.53 -27.63
N SER A 176 2.53 -6.32 -27.12
CA SER A 176 1.42 -6.86 -27.92
C SER A 176 0.32 -5.82 -28.17
N LYS A 177 -0.50 -6.07 -29.18
CA LYS A 177 -1.82 -5.44 -29.34
C LYS A 177 -2.82 -5.96 -28.28
N PRO A 178 -3.90 -5.20 -27.98
CA PRO A 178 -4.95 -5.62 -27.06
C PRO A 178 -5.68 -6.88 -27.51
N TYR A 179 -6.21 -7.64 -26.54
CA TYR A 179 -7.07 -8.80 -26.80
C TYR A 179 -8.44 -8.59 -26.17
N THR A 180 -9.49 -8.68 -26.99
CA THR A 180 -10.90 -8.43 -26.59
C THR A 180 -11.78 -9.66 -26.80
N GLY A 181 -11.19 -10.84 -27.02
CA GLY A 181 -11.94 -12.05 -27.38
C GLY A 181 -12.67 -12.71 -26.21
N ILE A 182 -12.48 -12.23 -24.99
CA ILE A 182 -13.22 -12.67 -23.79
C ILE A 182 -13.54 -11.48 -22.89
N ASN A 183 -14.55 -11.64 -22.05
CA ASN A 183 -14.88 -10.71 -20.98
C ASN A 183 -14.38 -11.27 -19.63
N ILE A 184 -13.48 -10.54 -18.96
CA ILE A 184 -12.90 -10.97 -17.68
C ILE A 184 -13.97 -11.08 -16.57
N ASP A 185 -15.08 -10.36 -16.71
CA ASP A 185 -16.19 -10.42 -15.75
C ASP A 185 -16.97 -11.73 -15.78
N ASP A 186 -16.79 -12.54 -16.84
CA ASP A 186 -17.41 -13.87 -16.94
C ASP A 186 -16.70 -14.92 -16.06
N TYR A 187 -15.52 -14.58 -15.51
CA TYR A 187 -14.71 -15.46 -14.69
C TYR A 187 -14.80 -15.11 -13.19
N GLY A 188 -15.23 -16.08 -12.38
CA GLY A 188 -15.46 -15.94 -10.94
C GLY A 188 -14.21 -16.12 -10.06
N ASN A 189 -14.26 -15.55 -8.85
CA ASN A 189 -13.22 -15.57 -7.80
C ASN A 189 -11.92 -14.78 -8.09
N MET A 190 -12.04 -13.48 -8.30
CA MET A 190 -10.89 -12.55 -8.28
C MET A 190 -11.14 -11.41 -7.29
N THR A 191 -10.11 -10.98 -6.58
CA THR A 191 -10.11 -9.68 -5.91
C THR A 191 -10.10 -8.54 -6.95
N ASP A 192 -10.51 -7.34 -6.56
CA ASP A 192 -10.47 -6.17 -7.45
C ASP A 192 -9.06 -5.90 -8.00
N ASN A 193 -8.02 -6.21 -7.22
CA ASN A 193 -6.64 -6.03 -7.65
C ASN A 193 -6.24 -7.04 -8.72
N GLU A 194 -6.66 -8.28 -8.57
CA GLU A 194 -6.41 -9.34 -9.54
C GLU A 194 -7.16 -9.06 -10.85
N ARG A 195 -8.42 -8.64 -10.76
CA ARG A 195 -9.20 -8.20 -11.92
C ARG A 195 -8.51 -7.07 -12.67
N ARG A 196 -8.10 -6.01 -11.97
CA ARG A 196 -7.37 -4.88 -12.59
C ARG A 196 -6.05 -5.33 -13.23
N THR A 197 -5.33 -6.25 -12.60
CA THR A 197 -4.06 -6.77 -13.10
C THR A 197 -4.26 -7.50 -14.42
N LEU A 198 -5.23 -8.40 -14.46
CA LEU A 198 -5.56 -9.16 -15.65
C LEU A 198 -6.11 -8.25 -16.77
N GLN A 199 -7.03 -7.35 -16.45
CA GLN A 199 -7.57 -6.37 -17.41
C GLN A 199 -6.46 -5.50 -18.00
N ALA A 200 -5.52 -5.01 -17.19
CA ALA A 200 -4.40 -4.22 -17.69
C ALA A 200 -3.47 -5.02 -18.62
N ASP A 201 -3.33 -6.34 -18.41
CA ASP A 201 -2.60 -7.21 -19.33
C ASP A 201 -3.38 -7.41 -20.64
N PHE A 202 -4.72 -7.40 -20.64
CA PHE A 202 -5.53 -7.58 -21.85
C PHE A 202 -5.65 -6.29 -22.67
N ASP A 203 -5.92 -5.17 -22.01
CA ASP A 203 -6.11 -3.85 -22.63
C ASP A 203 -4.82 -3.23 -23.16
N LYS A 204 -3.67 -3.64 -22.61
CA LYS A 204 -2.36 -3.06 -22.90
C LYS A 204 -2.30 -1.56 -22.56
N GLY A 205 -1.55 -0.81 -23.36
CA GLY A 205 -1.41 0.65 -23.21
C GLY A 205 -0.37 1.08 -22.17
N PHE A 206 0.58 0.21 -21.79
CA PHE A 206 1.61 0.57 -20.81
C PHE A 206 2.38 1.85 -21.18
N PHE A 207 2.88 1.94 -22.42
CA PHE A 207 3.68 3.09 -22.86
C PHE A 207 2.87 4.38 -22.93
N GLU A 208 1.61 4.31 -23.41
CA GLU A 208 0.70 5.45 -23.43
C GLU A 208 0.36 5.91 -22.00
N LYS A 209 0.08 4.97 -21.08
CA LYS A 209 -0.12 5.28 -19.66
C LYS A 209 1.12 5.91 -19.05
N LEU A 210 2.31 5.41 -19.40
CA LEU A 210 3.58 5.97 -18.92
C LEU A 210 3.77 7.41 -19.39
N GLU A 211 3.60 7.67 -20.69
CA GLU A 211 3.69 9.01 -21.28
C GLU A 211 2.68 9.98 -20.65
N ASN A 212 1.41 9.57 -20.56
CA ASN A 212 0.33 10.40 -20.03
C ASN A 212 0.42 10.63 -18.51
N SER A 213 1.08 9.72 -17.77
CA SER A 213 1.19 9.83 -16.31
C SER A 213 2.06 10.99 -15.85
N ASN A 214 2.92 11.53 -16.73
CA ASN A 214 3.97 12.50 -16.36
C ASN A 214 4.77 12.04 -15.12
N SER A 215 5.12 10.75 -15.08
CA SER A 215 5.90 10.19 -13.98
C SER A 215 7.35 10.65 -14.06
N ASP A 216 7.92 11.02 -12.92
CA ASP A 216 9.33 11.38 -12.80
C ASP A 216 10.23 10.15 -12.95
N TYR A 217 9.78 8.99 -12.48
CA TYR A 217 10.52 7.74 -12.55
C TYR A 217 9.63 6.56 -12.96
N LEU A 218 10.25 5.55 -13.59
CA LEU A 218 9.69 4.22 -13.73
C LEU A 218 10.45 3.26 -12.81
N LEU A 219 9.74 2.62 -11.88
CA LEU A 219 10.24 1.51 -11.09
C LEU A 219 9.87 0.19 -11.79
N LEU A 220 10.88 -0.58 -12.19
CA LEU A 220 10.76 -1.82 -12.95
C LEU A 220 11.27 -3.02 -12.16
N ASP A 221 10.55 -4.14 -12.21
CA ASP A 221 11.10 -5.47 -11.92
C ASP A 221 10.67 -6.51 -12.96
N LEU A 222 11.50 -7.54 -13.13
CA LEU A 222 11.32 -8.59 -14.14
C LEU A 222 10.65 -9.86 -13.59
N TYR A 223 9.93 -9.75 -12.46
CA TYR A 223 9.33 -10.91 -11.79
C TYR A 223 8.46 -11.77 -12.72
N ALA A 224 7.66 -11.10 -13.57
CA ALA A 224 6.73 -11.78 -14.46
C ALA A 224 7.47 -12.75 -15.38
N ASP A 225 8.54 -12.29 -16.04
CA ASP A 225 9.38 -13.06 -16.98
C ASP A 225 10.29 -14.11 -16.31
N VAL A 226 10.43 -14.08 -14.99
CA VAL A 226 11.30 -15.02 -14.24
C VAL A 226 10.56 -16.27 -13.80
N LEU A 227 9.30 -16.12 -13.41
CA LEU A 227 8.49 -17.25 -12.93
C LEU A 227 7.60 -17.83 -14.00
N ARG A 228 7.13 -16.99 -14.92
CA ARG A 228 6.14 -17.33 -15.91
C ARG A 228 6.55 -16.74 -17.23
N GLY A 229 6.03 -17.30 -18.30
CA GLY A 229 6.27 -16.77 -19.62
C GLY A 229 5.01 -16.24 -20.28
N PRO A 230 5.19 -15.70 -21.49
CA PRO A 230 4.08 -15.28 -22.34
C PRO A 230 3.31 -16.44 -22.97
N ILE A 231 2.05 -16.17 -23.27
CA ILE A 231 1.13 -17.00 -24.06
C ILE A 231 0.84 -16.28 -25.37
N TRP A 232 1.03 -16.95 -26.50
CA TRP A 232 0.56 -16.50 -27.81
C TRP A 232 -0.82 -17.08 -28.08
N LEU A 233 -1.71 -16.21 -28.55
CA LEU A 233 -3.01 -16.60 -29.06
C LEU A 233 -2.95 -16.88 -30.56
N GLU A 234 -3.92 -17.62 -31.08
CA GLU A 234 -4.01 -17.95 -32.52
C GLU A 234 -4.07 -16.70 -33.41
N SER A 235 -4.70 -15.63 -32.92
CA SER A 235 -4.82 -14.32 -33.57
C SER A 235 -3.57 -13.43 -33.46
N GLY A 236 -2.50 -13.94 -32.80
CA GLY A 236 -1.17 -13.34 -32.73
C GLY A 236 -0.91 -12.42 -31.54
N GLU A 237 -1.91 -12.14 -30.70
CA GLU A 237 -1.74 -11.43 -29.44
C GLU A 237 -0.90 -12.24 -28.46
N ILE A 238 -0.21 -11.52 -27.57
CA ILE A 238 0.60 -12.10 -26.50
C ILE A 238 0.05 -11.63 -25.17
N LEU A 239 -0.22 -12.58 -24.26
CA LEU A 239 -0.68 -12.33 -22.89
C LEU A 239 0.38 -12.83 -21.90
N SER A 240 0.38 -12.28 -20.69
CA SER A 240 1.24 -12.79 -19.61
C SER A 240 0.54 -13.96 -18.93
N LEU A 241 1.22 -15.11 -18.80
CA LEU A 241 0.74 -16.13 -17.88
C LEU A 241 0.92 -15.60 -16.45
N SER A 242 -0.17 -15.57 -15.68
CA SER A 242 -0.17 -15.13 -14.28
C SER A 242 -0.82 -16.17 -13.39
N TYR A 243 -0.54 -16.13 -12.09
CA TYR A 243 -1.21 -16.99 -11.11
C TYR A 243 -2.73 -16.77 -11.10
N ILE A 244 -3.17 -15.55 -11.46
CA ILE A 244 -4.58 -15.15 -11.54
C ILE A 244 -5.23 -15.95 -12.66
N SER A 245 -4.62 -15.97 -13.84
CA SER A 245 -5.12 -16.72 -14.99
C SER A 245 -5.21 -18.22 -14.71
N GLU A 246 -4.25 -18.78 -13.95
CA GLU A 246 -4.23 -20.20 -13.57
C GLU A 246 -5.38 -20.58 -12.61
N GLN A 247 -5.88 -19.64 -11.81
CA GLN A 247 -6.86 -19.92 -10.75
C GLN A 247 -8.31 -19.61 -11.14
N THR A 248 -8.53 -18.85 -12.21
CA THR A 248 -9.85 -18.32 -12.59
C THR A 248 -10.53 -19.11 -13.69
N GLY A 249 -9.84 -20.08 -14.28
CA GLY A 249 -10.34 -20.89 -15.40
C GLY A 249 -10.24 -20.21 -16.77
N ILE A 250 -9.75 -18.97 -16.83
CA ILE A 250 -9.67 -18.18 -18.08
C ILE A 250 -8.85 -18.85 -19.17
N LEU A 251 -7.84 -19.64 -18.78
CA LEU A 251 -6.98 -20.35 -19.72
C LEU A 251 -7.74 -21.40 -20.54
N ASN A 252 -8.89 -21.89 -20.07
CA ASN A 252 -9.69 -22.90 -20.77
C ASN A 252 -10.35 -22.35 -22.04
N ASP A 253 -10.62 -21.04 -22.08
CA ASP A 253 -11.36 -20.40 -23.17
C ASP A 253 -10.46 -19.53 -24.05
N LEU A 254 -9.19 -19.36 -23.67
CA LEU A 254 -8.22 -18.65 -24.52
C LEU A 254 -7.81 -19.53 -25.70
N PRO A 255 -7.79 -18.99 -26.95
CA PRO A 255 -7.31 -19.71 -28.12
C PRO A 255 -5.78 -19.75 -28.12
N ILE A 256 -5.20 -20.54 -27.21
CA ILE A 256 -3.76 -20.61 -26.97
C ILE A 256 -3.08 -21.38 -28.10
N LYS A 257 -2.19 -20.69 -28.82
CA LYS A 257 -1.34 -21.27 -29.86
C LYS A 257 -0.03 -21.82 -29.31
N ARG A 258 0.60 -21.06 -28.40
CA ARG A 258 1.93 -21.38 -27.86
C ARG A 258 2.12 -20.78 -26.48
N LEU A 259 2.74 -21.54 -25.59
CA LEU A 259 3.29 -21.05 -24.34
C LEU A 259 4.82 -21.10 -24.43
N LEU A 260 5.51 -20.02 -24.05
CA LEU A 260 6.94 -20.06 -23.78
C LEU A 260 7.10 -20.22 -22.27
N ASP A 261 7.73 -21.29 -21.81
CA ASP A 261 7.91 -21.59 -20.39
C ASP A 261 9.40 -21.71 -20.02
N HIS A 262 9.66 -22.04 -18.75
CA HIS A 262 11.01 -22.22 -18.21
C HIS A 262 11.49 -23.68 -18.24
N SER A 263 10.95 -24.53 -19.13
CA SER A 263 11.49 -25.88 -19.36
C SER A 263 12.89 -25.83 -19.97
N ASN A 264 13.18 -24.78 -20.76
CA ASN A 264 14.51 -24.47 -21.28
C ASN A 264 14.81 -22.96 -21.13
N ASN A 265 15.52 -22.60 -20.06
CA ASN A 265 15.88 -21.21 -19.77
C ASN A 265 16.78 -20.56 -20.81
N ASP A 266 17.61 -21.31 -21.54
CA ASP A 266 18.45 -20.74 -22.60
C ASP A 266 17.60 -20.35 -23.81
N ALA A 267 16.66 -21.20 -24.22
CA ALA A 267 15.71 -20.89 -25.29
C ALA A 267 14.80 -19.71 -24.90
N PHE A 268 14.28 -19.71 -23.65
CA PHE A 268 13.51 -18.58 -23.13
C PHE A 268 14.33 -17.30 -23.20
N PHE A 269 15.57 -17.32 -22.70
CA PHE A 269 16.43 -16.14 -22.66
C PHE A 269 16.68 -15.59 -24.06
N GLN A 270 17.00 -16.43 -25.04
CA GLN A 270 17.23 -16.01 -26.41
C GLN A 270 16.01 -15.32 -27.05
N GLU A 271 14.80 -15.80 -26.76
CA GLU A 271 13.60 -15.13 -27.26
C GLU A 271 13.31 -13.85 -26.47
N TRP A 272 13.46 -13.90 -25.15
CA TRP A 272 13.24 -12.75 -24.26
C TRP A 272 14.15 -11.58 -24.61
N THR A 273 15.42 -11.80 -24.97
CA THR A 273 16.34 -10.69 -25.33
C THR A 273 15.85 -9.89 -26.54
N SER A 274 15.21 -10.54 -27.52
CA SER A 274 14.61 -9.87 -28.68
C SER A 274 13.44 -8.96 -28.29
N TYR A 275 12.61 -9.39 -27.33
CA TYR A 275 11.52 -8.57 -26.81
C TYR A 275 12.01 -7.51 -25.82
N ALA A 276 13.04 -7.82 -25.02
CA ALA A 276 13.68 -6.86 -24.13
C ALA A 276 14.30 -5.71 -24.93
N ASP A 277 14.99 -5.98 -26.03
CA ASP A 277 15.56 -4.94 -26.90
C ASP A 277 14.45 -4.01 -27.45
N LYS A 278 13.35 -4.56 -27.96
CA LYS A 278 12.20 -3.77 -28.44
C LYS A 278 11.50 -2.98 -27.33
N PHE A 279 11.39 -3.58 -26.15
CA PHE A 279 10.81 -2.92 -24.98
C PHE A 279 11.67 -1.73 -24.56
N ILE A 280 12.99 -1.93 -24.47
CA ILE A 280 13.95 -0.88 -24.09
C ILE A 280 13.94 0.23 -25.13
N GLU A 281 13.98 -0.09 -26.42
CA GLU A 281 13.90 0.90 -27.49
C GLU A 281 12.67 1.80 -27.32
N LYS A 282 11.49 1.19 -27.15
CA LYS A 282 10.23 1.93 -26.96
C LYS A 282 10.13 2.63 -25.61
N LEU A 283 10.73 2.08 -24.55
CA LEU A 283 10.76 2.71 -23.24
C LEU A 283 11.57 4.01 -23.28
N LEU A 284 12.72 3.98 -23.95
CA LEU A 284 13.63 5.13 -24.04
C LEU A 284 13.10 6.25 -24.92
N THR A 285 12.06 6.03 -25.74
CA THR A 285 11.34 7.13 -26.41
C THR A 285 10.42 7.89 -25.47
N VAL A 286 10.02 7.30 -24.34
CA VAL A 286 9.04 7.87 -23.40
C VAL A 286 9.72 8.40 -22.13
N LEU A 287 10.76 7.72 -21.65
CA LEU A 287 11.46 8.07 -20.41
C LEU A 287 12.98 7.92 -20.58
N PRO A 288 13.80 8.92 -20.19
CA PRO A 288 15.25 8.80 -20.27
C PRO A 288 15.77 7.71 -19.33
N ALA A 289 16.90 7.11 -19.71
CA ALA A 289 17.48 5.96 -19.03
C ALA A 289 17.76 6.19 -17.54
N GLU A 290 18.20 7.40 -17.17
CA GLU A 290 18.56 7.80 -15.80
C GLU A 290 17.34 7.86 -14.86
N ARG A 291 16.13 7.92 -15.42
CA ARG A 291 14.85 7.93 -14.68
C ARG A 291 14.23 6.53 -14.57
N ILE A 292 14.89 5.51 -15.11
CA ILE A 292 14.50 4.11 -14.90
C ILE A 292 15.20 3.60 -13.64
N ILE A 293 14.44 3.00 -12.73
CA ILE A 293 14.93 2.34 -11.53
C ILE A 293 14.64 0.85 -11.67
N LEU A 294 15.68 0.04 -11.85
CA LEU A 294 15.57 -1.41 -11.85
C LEU A 294 15.68 -1.94 -10.41
N ASN A 295 14.61 -2.57 -9.92
CA ASN A 295 14.68 -3.42 -8.75
C ASN A 295 15.16 -4.81 -9.18
N LYS A 296 16.37 -5.20 -8.76
CA LYS A 296 16.92 -6.52 -9.10
C LYS A 296 16.08 -7.67 -8.54
N GLY A 297 15.28 -7.42 -7.50
CA GLY A 297 14.41 -8.43 -6.90
C GLY A 297 15.18 -9.62 -6.36
N GLY A 298 14.63 -10.81 -6.56
CA GLY A 298 15.17 -12.07 -6.06
C GLY A 298 14.32 -12.67 -4.94
N PHE A 299 14.18 -13.98 -4.97
CA PHE A 299 13.44 -14.79 -4.00
C PHE A 299 14.31 -15.17 -2.81
N THR A 300 13.68 -15.30 -1.65
CA THR A 300 14.37 -15.80 -0.46
C THR A 300 14.20 -17.30 -0.30
N THR A 301 15.26 -17.98 0.15
CA THR A 301 15.26 -19.42 0.46
C THR A 301 14.87 -19.70 1.90
N LYS A 302 14.80 -18.69 2.76
CA LYS A 302 14.51 -18.80 4.19
C LYS A 302 13.38 -17.88 4.62
N TYR A 303 12.79 -18.16 5.76
CA TYR A 303 11.74 -17.32 6.33
C TYR A 303 11.62 -17.49 7.86
N TYR A 304 11.07 -16.48 8.53
CA TYR A 304 10.58 -16.62 9.90
C TYR A 304 9.23 -17.32 9.90
N ASP A 305 9.10 -18.42 10.64
CA ASP A 305 7.82 -19.10 10.85
C ASP A 305 6.92 -18.35 11.85
N LYS A 306 5.73 -18.91 12.12
CA LYS A 306 4.75 -18.35 13.07
C LYS A 306 5.29 -18.15 14.50
N ASN A 307 6.37 -18.82 14.87
CA ASN A 307 7.01 -18.70 16.18
C ASN A 307 8.26 -17.83 16.14
N GLY A 308 8.58 -17.24 14.98
CA GLY A 308 9.79 -16.45 14.76
C GLY A 308 11.06 -17.29 14.56
N ALA A 309 10.96 -18.61 14.41
CA ALA A 309 12.12 -19.45 14.11
C ALA A 309 12.44 -19.42 12.61
N VAL A 310 13.73 -19.45 12.27
CA VAL A 310 14.17 -19.45 10.86
C VAL A 310 13.99 -20.85 10.27
N GLN A 311 13.24 -20.92 9.18
CA GLN A 311 12.99 -22.12 8.39
C GLN A 311 13.53 -21.95 6.96
N GLU A 312 13.74 -23.06 6.26
CA GLU A 312 14.14 -23.10 4.85
C GLU A 312 13.01 -23.67 3.98
N TYR A 313 12.79 -23.08 2.80
CA TYR A 313 11.78 -23.58 1.87
C TYR A 313 12.20 -24.93 1.28
N LYS A 314 11.27 -25.90 1.28
CA LYS A 314 11.49 -27.25 0.67
C LYS A 314 11.90 -27.20 -0.81
N ILE A 315 11.54 -26.14 -1.52
CA ILE A 315 11.81 -25.93 -2.95
C ILE A 315 13.06 -25.06 -3.20
N LYS A 316 13.99 -24.98 -2.25
CA LYS A 316 15.20 -24.15 -2.32
C LYS A 316 15.93 -24.20 -3.67
N MET A 317 16.21 -25.40 -4.18
CA MET A 317 16.92 -25.54 -5.46
C MET A 317 16.20 -24.85 -6.63
N ARG A 318 14.85 -24.88 -6.64
CA ARG A 318 14.04 -24.19 -7.66
C ARG A 318 14.09 -22.67 -7.47
N ILE A 319 14.07 -22.22 -6.23
CA ILE A 319 14.20 -20.80 -5.87
C ILE A 319 15.57 -20.26 -6.34
N GLU A 320 16.66 -20.96 -6.01
CA GLU A 320 18.03 -20.58 -6.40
C GLU A 320 18.21 -20.58 -7.93
N ARG A 321 17.68 -21.59 -8.63
CA ARG A 321 17.66 -21.63 -10.10
C ARG A 321 16.94 -20.41 -10.68
N ASN A 322 15.79 -20.03 -10.12
CA ASN A 322 15.03 -18.88 -10.60
C ASN A 322 15.75 -17.56 -10.28
N ASN A 323 16.43 -17.45 -9.14
CA ASN A 323 17.27 -16.28 -8.82
C ASN A 323 18.43 -16.12 -9.79
N TYR A 324 19.13 -17.22 -10.10
CA TYR A 324 20.19 -17.21 -11.12
C TYR A 324 19.67 -16.73 -12.48
N PHE A 325 18.46 -17.19 -12.86
CA PHE A 325 17.83 -16.74 -14.09
C PHE A 325 17.43 -15.26 -14.04
N TRP A 326 16.88 -14.79 -12.91
CA TRP A 326 16.56 -13.37 -12.71
C TRP A 326 17.80 -12.49 -12.84
N ASP A 327 18.91 -12.86 -12.21
CA ASP A 327 20.18 -12.14 -12.34
C ASP A 327 20.64 -12.06 -13.80
N ARG A 328 20.44 -13.13 -14.59
CA ARG A 328 20.74 -13.11 -16.02
C ARG A 328 19.89 -12.08 -16.78
N LEU A 329 18.58 -12.01 -16.50
CA LEU A 329 17.70 -11.01 -17.12
C LEU A 329 18.09 -9.58 -16.72
N ASN A 330 18.33 -9.37 -15.42
CA ASN A 330 18.77 -8.08 -14.88
C ASN A 330 20.08 -7.62 -15.53
N ASN A 331 21.08 -8.50 -15.62
CA ASN A 331 22.38 -8.19 -16.21
C ASN A 331 22.25 -7.83 -17.70
N TYR A 332 21.39 -8.53 -18.45
CA TYR A 332 21.12 -8.18 -19.84
C TYR A 332 20.47 -6.80 -19.96
N PHE A 333 19.42 -6.52 -19.17
CA PHE A 333 18.77 -5.21 -19.17
C PHE A 333 19.77 -4.08 -18.86
N LEU A 334 20.58 -4.24 -17.81
CA LEU A 334 21.58 -3.24 -17.40
C LEU A 334 22.72 -3.09 -18.42
N SER A 335 23.04 -4.13 -19.19
CA SER A 335 24.01 -4.00 -20.30
C SER A 335 23.50 -3.10 -21.43
N LYS A 336 22.19 -2.99 -21.58
CA LYS A 336 21.51 -2.15 -22.59
C LYS A 336 21.15 -0.76 -22.06
N VAL A 337 20.90 -0.65 -20.76
CA VAL A 337 20.54 0.62 -20.08
C VAL A 337 21.49 0.87 -18.91
N PRO A 338 22.78 1.14 -19.16
CA PRO A 338 23.80 1.19 -18.11
C PRO A 338 23.66 2.38 -17.15
N THR A 339 22.91 3.41 -17.52
CA THR A 339 22.66 4.59 -16.67
C THR A 339 21.37 4.47 -15.84
N ALA A 340 20.63 3.36 -15.96
CA ALA A 340 19.50 3.08 -15.08
C ALA A 340 19.95 3.02 -13.62
N GLN A 341 19.11 3.53 -12.72
CA GLN A 341 19.31 3.40 -11.29
C GLN A 341 18.99 1.97 -10.87
N VAL A 342 19.61 1.49 -9.79
CA VAL A 342 19.45 0.10 -9.35
C VAL A 342 19.19 0.04 -7.85
N ILE A 343 18.16 -0.71 -7.47
CA ILE A 343 17.98 -1.18 -6.09
C ILE A 343 18.51 -2.61 -6.03
N ASP A 344 19.60 -2.81 -5.28
CA ASP A 344 20.25 -4.11 -5.10
C ASP A 344 20.37 -4.48 -3.62
N PHE A 345 19.49 -5.38 -3.18
CA PHE A 345 19.51 -5.95 -1.84
C PHE A 345 20.04 -7.38 -1.79
N THR A 346 20.67 -7.88 -2.85
CA THR A 346 21.20 -9.26 -2.92
C THR A 346 22.23 -9.56 -1.83
N LYS A 347 22.93 -8.54 -1.32
CA LYS A 347 23.91 -8.65 -0.23
C LYS A 347 23.32 -8.38 1.16
N LYS A 348 22.03 -8.09 1.26
CA LYS A 348 21.34 -7.84 2.54
C LYS A 348 20.75 -9.17 3.06
N PRO A 349 20.70 -9.37 4.38
CA PRO A 349 20.32 -10.67 4.96
C PRO A 349 18.81 -10.89 5.05
N TYR A 350 18.00 -10.20 4.23
CA TYR A 350 16.54 -10.27 4.38
C TYR A 350 16.00 -11.66 4.07
N ILE A 351 15.06 -12.10 4.89
CA ILE A 351 14.35 -13.37 4.69
C ILE A 351 12.83 -13.16 4.65
N GLY A 352 12.10 -14.22 4.32
CA GLY A 352 10.64 -14.20 4.27
C GLY A 352 10.01 -14.06 5.65
N ASP A 353 8.74 -13.66 5.70
CA ASP A 353 7.99 -13.52 6.94
C ASP A 353 6.65 -14.26 6.85
N TYR A 354 6.36 -15.12 7.81
CA TYR A 354 5.08 -15.82 7.91
C TYR A 354 3.90 -14.84 8.06
N TYR A 355 4.09 -13.73 8.76
CA TYR A 355 3.07 -12.72 9.04
C TYR A 355 2.96 -11.63 7.97
N TYR A 356 3.53 -11.87 6.79
CA TYR A 356 3.39 -10.95 5.67
C TYR A 356 1.91 -10.61 5.39
N PRO A 357 1.52 -9.33 5.25
CA PRO A 357 0.11 -8.92 5.24
C PRO A 357 -0.75 -9.44 4.08
N PHE A 358 -0.16 -10.10 3.08
CA PHE A 358 -0.83 -10.64 1.90
C PHE A 358 -0.56 -12.14 1.70
N GLY A 359 -0.22 -12.84 2.79
CA GLY A 359 0.04 -14.27 2.78
C GLY A 359 1.51 -14.61 2.66
N HIS A 360 1.86 -15.83 3.03
CA HIS A 360 3.24 -16.29 3.09
C HIS A 360 3.72 -16.84 1.74
N SER A 361 4.86 -16.36 1.24
CA SER A 361 5.53 -16.91 0.05
C SER A 361 7.02 -16.56 0.03
N PHE A 362 7.79 -17.26 -0.81
CA PHE A 362 9.21 -16.96 -1.05
C PHE A 362 9.45 -15.61 -1.77
N SER A 363 8.39 -14.89 -2.10
CA SER A 363 8.41 -13.53 -2.64
C SER A 363 8.16 -12.45 -1.56
N HIS A 364 7.85 -12.85 -0.33
CA HIS A 364 7.33 -11.96 0.69
C HIS A 364 8.29 -11.83 1.88
N TYR A 365 9.18 -10.85 1.76
CA TYR A 365 10.17 -10.51 2.77
C TYR A 365 9.59 -9.96 4.08
N GLU A 366 10.42 -9.96 5.11
CA GLU A 366 10.21 -9.24 6.36
C GLU A 366 10.08 -7.72 6.19
N SER A 367 9.53 -7.05 7.21
CA SER A 367 9.26 -5.60 7.20
C SER A 367 10.50 -4.75 6.93
N GLY A 368 11.68 -5.20 7.38
CA GLY A 368 12.95 -4.49 7.18
C GLY A 368 13.27 -4.25 5.70
N TYR A 369 13.01 -5.23 4.83
CA TYR A 369 13.23 -5.12 3.38
C TYR A 369 12.51 -3.90 2.80
N TYR A 370 11.22 -3.73 3.08
CA TYR A 370 10.42 -2.67 2.48
C TYR A 370 10.76 -1.29 3.04
N LYS A 371 11.19 -1.22 4.30
CA LYS A 371 11.63 0.04 4.92
C LYS A 371 12.95 0.51 4.32
N ASP A 372 13.90 -0.39 4.14
CA ASP A 372 15.16 -0.06 3.48
C ASP A 372 14.96 0.18 1.98
N PHE A 373 14.01 -0.49 1.33
CA PHE A 373 13.60 -0.18 -0.04
C PHE A 373 13.15 1.28 -0.18
N MET A 374 12.29 1.75 0.73
CA MET A 374 11.82 3.13 0.74
C MET A 374 12.96 4.13 0.97
N ARG A 375 13.92 3.80 1.84
CA ARG A 375 15.12 4.62 2.05
C ARG A 375 15.96 4.71 0.79
N GLU A 376 16.15 3.60 0.07
CA GLU A 376 16.91 3.58 -1.18
C GLU A 376 16.20 4.40 -2.27
N MET A 377 14.87 4.28 -2.37
CA MET A 377 14.08 5.13 -3.26
C MET A 377 14.30 6.62 -2.98
N ILE A 378 14.21 7.05 -1.72
CA ILE A 378 14.46 8.45 -1.31
C ILE A 378 15.88 8.87 -1.66
N TYR A 379 16.87 8.02 -1.37
CA TYR A 379 18.27 8.31 -1.66
C TYR A 379 18.53 8.51 -3.17
N ILE A 380 18.02 7.59 -4.01
CA ILE A 380 18.14 7.68 -5.46
C ILE A 380 17.54 8.99 -5.96
N THR A 381 16.30 9.31 -5.57
CA THR A 381 15.62 10.48 -6.12
C THR A 381 16.20 11.80 -5.62
N GLU A 382 16.64 11.88 -4.36
CA GLU A 382 17.33 13.06 -3.83
C GLU A 382 18.70 13.28 -4.48
N ARG A 383 19.44 12.19 -4.76
CA ARG A 383 20.73 12.28 -5.44
C ARG A 383 20.58 12.84 -6.85
N GLU A 384 19.64 12.32 -7.63
CA GLU A 384 19.44 12.77 -9.01
C GLU A 384 18.89 14.20 -9.07
N LYS A 385 18.04 14.60 -8.12
CA LYS A 385 17.59 16.00 -8.00
C LYS A 385 18.77 16.96 -7.83
N ARG A 386 19.72 16.64 -6.95
CA ARG A 386 20.93 17.48 -6.76
C ARG A 386 21.83 17.57 -7.98
N LYS A 387 21.80 16.60 -8.89
CA LYS A 387 22.55 16.68 -10.16
C LYS A 387 21.91 17.62 -11.17
N LEU A 388 20.62 17.90 -11.05
CA LEU A 388 19.90 18.84 -11.92
C LEU A 388 20.03 20.28 -11.43
N ASP A 389 20.22 20.47 -10.12
CA ASP A 389 20.37 21.78 -9.48
C ASP A 389 21.81 22.36 -9.57
N ASN A 390 22.81 21.54 -9.94
CA ASN A 390 24.20 21.94 -10.17
C ASN A 390 24.54 21.85 -11.66
#